data_AF-A0A7Y6PZM3-F1
#
_entry.id   AF-A0A7Y6PZM3-F1
#
_cell.length_a   1.000
_cell.length_b   1.000
_cell.length_c   1.000
_cell.angle_alpha   90.00
_cell.angle_beta   90.00
_cell.angle_gamma   90.00
#
_symmetry.space_group_name_H-M   'P 1'
#
loop_
_entity.id
_entity.type
_entity.pdbx_description
1 polymer ?
#
loop_
_entity_poly.entity_id
_entity_poly.type
_entity_poly.pdbx_seq_one_letter_code
_entity_poly.pdbx_strand_id
1 'polypeptide(L)'
;MRVWGLAVLVLAGCANAGEGGPLDASTRLDTGGGSDDGGGSGSAGECASGQLASNISASGEVTCAPLDTLSKQAVGDHCSAYLGWRDSCDGCSSPPVKWGRAGTASCSPGIGTNNTCTMPTLGGAAVHMFGLDLDGDMDGNDKLYGGLHCTVDTASDGVAPCPAGQLVDGFNGTAWTCSSFAEAAIAYVQSSCSVYLGWQDNCDGCTNPPTKWGSTSEVSCANGAGADNTCIAPTALGTETVRLFGLNPDGDVDGNDKLHVGLRCDSPTPTGGMQTAKCPPGQFVKATTTGTGFRCESAAPAIASYFAAHCTLYFGWHDSCDGCITPPTKWGMVRVGFCQNGVGADDTCSKLTLGQQVDMFGLSPDGNVDENDVLYVGFRCD
;
A
#
# COMPACT_ATOMS: atom_id res chain seq x y z
N MET A 1 36.84 40.03 8.65
CA MET A 1 37.66 38.80 8.68
C MET A 1 36.76 37.65 8.26
N ARG A 2 37.00 37.07 7.07
CA ARG A 2 36.21 35.96 6.53
C ARG A 2 37.03 34.68 6.72
N VAL A 3 36.50 33.74 7.50
CA VAL A 3 37.10 32.42 7.70
C VAL A 3 36.39 31.45 6.75
N TRP A 4 37.16 30.84 5.85
CA TRP A 4 36.72 29.74 4.99
C TRP A 4 36.93 28.43 5.76
N GLY A 5 35.85 27.68 5.99
CA GLY A 5 35.90 26.32 6.54
C GLY A 5 36.02 25.29 5.43
N LEU A 6 37.15 24.59 5.39
CA LEU A 6 37.46 23.50 4.47
C LEU A 6 36.84 22.20 5.01
N ALA A 7 35.87 21.62 4.30
CA ALA A 7 35.32 20.30 4.64
C ALA A 7 36.12 19.20 3.92
N VAL A 8 36.73 18.30 4.69
CA VAL A 8 37.46 17.12 4.21
C VAL A 8 36.48 15.94 4.15
N LEU A 9 36.29 15.40 2.94
CA LEU A 9 35.52 14.19 2.67
C LEU A 9 36.44 12.97 2.83
N VAL A 10 36.14 12.08 3.77
CA VAL A 10 36.84 10.78 3.91
C VAL A 10 35.92 9.68 3.40
N LEU A 11 36.25 9.14 2.23
CA LEU A 11 35.66 7.93 1.66
C LEU A 11 36.42 6.71 2.21
N ALA A 12 35.75 5.89 3.02
CA ALA A 12 36.24 4.56 3.39
C ALA A 12 35.67 3.53 2.41
N GLY A 13 36.53 3.00 1.53
CA GLY A 13 36.22 1.86 0.67
C GLY A 13 36.57 0.54 1.36
N CYS A 14 35.60 -0.37 1.46
CA CYS A 14 35.86 -1.76 1.83
C CYS A 14 36.06 -2.58 0.55
N ALA A 15 37.30 -2.99 0.32
CA ALA A 15 37.66 -4.07 -0.59
C ALA A 15 37.59 -5.39 0.18
N ASN A 16 36.89 -6.40 -0.36
CA ASN A 16 37.09 -7.79 0.06
C ASN A 16 37.62 -8.60 -1.13
N ALA A 17 38.83 -9.10 -0.93
CA ALA A 17 39.54 -10.02 -1.79
C ALA A 17 38.99 -11.44 -1.62
N GLY A 18 39.01 -12.22 -2.70
CA GLY A 18 38.57 -13.60 -2.73
C GLY A 18 39.66 -14.62 -2.45
N GLU A 19 39.22 -15.86 -2.26
CA GLU A 19 39.92 -17.14 -2.40
C GLU A 19 38.85 -18.11 -2.94
N GLY A 20 39.03 -19.04 -3.88
CA GLY A 20 40.21 -19.63 -4.48
C GLY A 20 40.00 -21.14 -4.68
N GLY A 21 39.38 -21.54 -5.80
CA GLY A 21 39.55 -22.84 -6.48
C GLY A 21 38.56 -23.98 -6.19
N PRO A 22 38.62 -25.11 -6.94
CA PRO A 22 39.26 -25.36 -8.23
C PRO A 22 38.27 -25.75 -9.35
N LEU A 23 38.75 -25.60 -10.59
CA LEU A 23 38.15 -26.08 -11.83
C LEU A 23 38.27 -27.61 -11.93
N ASP A 24 37.19 -28.27 -12.34
CA ASP A 24 37.27 -29.60 -12.93
C ASP A 24 36.54 -29.62 -14.28
N ALA A 25 37.21 -30.22 -15.26
CA ALA A 25 36.87 -30.21 -16.66
C ALA A 25 36.52 -31.63 -17.09
N SER A 26 35.44 -31.81 -17.86
CA SER A 26 35.42 -32.72 -19.02
C SER A 26 34.06 -32.82 -19.71
N THR A 27 34.03 -32.33 -20.94
CA THR A 27 33.52 -32.96 -22.17
C THR A 27 32.15 -33.66 -22.18
N ARG A 28 31.26 -33.18 -23.04
CA ARG A 28 30.92 -33.93 -24.27
C ARG A 28 30.24 -33.04 -25.31
N LEU A 29 30.87 -32.93 -26.48
CA LEU A 29 30.21 -32.63 -27.74
C LEU A 29 29.40 -33.86 -28.14
N ASP A 30 28.12 -33.67 -28.45
CA ASP A 30 27.41 -34.50 -29.43
C ASP A 30 26.75 -33.59 -30.46
N THR A 31 27.42 -33.50 -31.60
CA THR A 31 26.87 -33.11 -32.90
C THR A 31 25.99 -34.25 -33.42
N GLY A 32 24.69 -34.02 -33.54
CA GLY A 32 23.75 -34.91 -34.23
C GLY A 32 22.69 -34.09 -34.95
N GLY A 33 22.84 -33.97 -36.27
CA GLY A 33 21.85 -33.34 -37.15
C GLY A 33 20.67 -34.26 -37.45
N GLY A 34 19.51 -33.64 -37.66
CA GLY A 34 18.29 -34.25 -38.18
C GLY A 34 17.32 -33.14 -38.60
N SER A 35 17.10 -33.02 -39.90
CA SER A 35 16.22 -32.06 -40.55
C SER A 35 14.74 -32.48 -40.48
N ASP A 36 13.90 -31.45 -40.66
CA ASP A 36 12.53 -31.44 -41.21
C ASP A 36 11.36 -31.93 -40.34
N ASP A 37 10.49 -30.99 -39.90
CA ASP A 37 9.29 -30.66 -40.69
C ASP A 37 8.48 -29.46 -40.15
N GLY A 38 7.91 -28.73 -41.12
CA GLY A 38 7.23 -27.45 -41.00
C GLY A 38 6.02 -27.38 -40.05
N GLY A 39 6.01 -26.29 -39.29
CA GLY A 39 4.86 -25.82 -38.51
C GLY A 39 5.14 -24.42 -37.97
N GLY A 40 5.61 -23.52 -38.84
CA GLY A 40 5.83 -22.11 -38.49
C GLY A 40 4.52 -21.41 -38.13
N SER A 41 4.09 -21.58 -36.88
CA SER A 41 3.14 -20.70 -36.23
C SER A 41 3.75 -19.30 -36.23
N GLY A 42 3.34 -18.46 -37.18
CA GLY A 42 3.76 -17.06 -37.25
C GLY A 42 3.65 -16.43 -35.87
N SER A 43 4.74 -15.84 -35.41
CA SER A 43 4.89 -15.29 -34.07
C SER A 43 3.79 -14.25 -33.81
N ALA A 44 2.77 -14.66 -33.07
CA ALA A 44 1.78 -13.74 -32.54
C ALA A 44 2.47 -12.83 -31.51
N GLY A 45 2.12 -11.54 -31.50
CA GLY A 45 2.72 -10.59 -30.56
C GLY A 45 2.34 -10.97 -29.13
N GLU A 46 3.32 -11.06 -28.25
CA GLU A 46 3.14 -11.33 -26.82
C GLU A 46 3.92 -10.31 -26.00
N CYS A 47 3.26 -9.76 -24.98
CA CYS A 47 3.91 -8.84 -24.05
C CYS A 47 4.84 -9.57 -23.08
N ALA A 48 5.92 -8.91 -22.67
CA ALA A 48 6.84 -9.45 -21.67
C ALA A 48 6.17 -9.55 -20.28
N SER A 49 6.82 -10.24 -19.34
CA SER A 49 6.39 -10.24 -17.93
C SER A 49 6.29 -8.80 -17.39
N GLY A 50 5.27 -8.52 -16.57
CA GLY A 50 5.01 -7.16 -16.07
C GLY A 50 4.45 -6.18 -17.11
N GLN A 51 4.03 -6.67 -18.28
CA GLN A 51 3.42 -5.86 -19.34
C GLN A 51 2.13 -6.48 -19.88
N LEU A 52 1.22 -5.63 -20.37
CA LEU A 52 -0.03 -6.00 -21.04
C LEU A 52 -0.25 -5.13 -22.28
N ALA A 53 -1.14 -5.56 -23.18
CA ALA A 53 -1.39 -4.87 -24.44
C ALA A 53 -2.08 -3.51 -24.21
N SER A 54 -1.49 -2.45 -24.75
CA SER A 54 -2.07 -1.10 -24.83
C SER A 54 -2.58 -0.77 -26.24
N ASN A 55 -2.16 -1.54 -27.23
CA ASN A 55 -2.71 -1.47 -28.59
C ASN A 55 -2.51 -2.81 -29.29
N ILE A 56 -3.41 -3.14 -30.20
CA ILE A 56 -3.25 -4.23 -31.15
C ILE A 56 -3.62 -3.70 -32.52
N SER A 57 -2.67 -3.73 -33.45
CA SER A 57 -2.88 -3.22 -34.81
C SER A 57 -3.83 -4.13 -35.60
N ALA A 58 -4.30 -3.64 -36.75
CA ALA A 58 -5.10 -4.45 -37.67
C ALA A 58 -4.35 -5.69 -38.21
N SER A 59 -3.01 -5.67 -38.21
CA SER A 59 -2.17 -6.82 -38.59
C SER A 59 -1.91 -7.79 -37.42
N GLY A 60 -2.44 -7.52 -36.23
CA GLY A 60 -2.26 -8.34 -35.02
C GLY A 60 -0.97 -8.08 -34.26
N GLU A 61 -0.25 -7.01 -34.59
CA GLU A 61 0.95 -6.57 -33.86
C GLU A 61 0.56 -5.97 -32.51
N VAL A 62 1.22 -6.39 -31.44
CA VAL A 62 0.88 -6.00 -30.06
C VAL A 62 1.86 -4.94 -29.56
N THR A 63 1.34 -3.80 -29.11
CA THR A 63 2.10 -2.80 -28.34
C THR A 63 1.82 -2.99 -26.86
N CYS A 64 2.87 -3.04 -26.04
CA CYS A 64 2.76 -3.38 -24.63
C CYS A 64 3.08 -2.18 -23.73
N ALA A 65 2.38 -2.06 -22.61
CA ALA A 65 2.62 -1.06 -21.58
C ALA A 65 3.08 -1.71 -20.27
N PRO A 66 4.03 -1.09 -19.54
CA PRO A 66 4.46 -1.57 -18.23
C PRO A 66 3.39 -1.33 -17.17
N LEU A 67 3.16 -2.33 -16.32
CA LEU A 67 2.11 -2.27 -15.29
C LEU A 67 2.52 -1.49 -14.05
N ASP A 68 3.81 -1.37 -13.75
CA ASP A 68 4.29 -0.61 -12.58
C ASP A 68 3.91 0.87 -12.67
N THR A 69 4.13 1.51 -13.82
CA THR A 69 3.76 2.92 -14.04
C THR A 69 2.25 3.12 -13.91
N LEU A 70 1.46 2.19 -14.46
CA LEU A 70 0.00 2.26 -14.36
C LEU A 70 -0.49 2.02 -12.92
N SER A 71 0.17 1.12 -12.19
CA SER A 71 -0.13 0.83 -10.78
C SER A 71 0.21 2.01 -9.88
N LYS A 72 1.36 2.66 -10.13
CA LYS A 72 1.75 3.89 -9.46
C LYS A 72 0.69 4.97 -9.61
N GLN A 73 0.28 5.23 -10.84
CA GLN A 73 -0.73 6.25 -11.11
C GLN A 73 -2.06 5.88 -10.43
N ALA A 74 -2.56 4.66 -10.68
CA ALA A 74 -3.85 4.22 -10.16
C ALA A 74 -3.91 4.24 -8.63
N VAL A 75 -2.94 3.65 -7.93
CA VAL A 75 -2.96 3.60 -6.47
C VAL A 75 -2.62 4.97 -5.88
N GLY A 76 -1.69 5.70 -6.49
CA GLY A 76 -1.25 7.02 -6.02
C GLY A 76 -2.35 8.07 -6.09
N ASP A 77 -3.16 8.06 -7.15
CA ASP A 77 -4.22 9.04 -7.37
C ASP A 77 -5.49 8.71 -6.58
N HIS A 78 -5.74 7.43 -6.28
CA HIS A 78 -7.05 7.01 -5.78
C HIS A 78 -7.09 6.50 -4.34
N CYS A 79 -5.95 6.10 -3.77
CA CYS A 79 -5.92 5.49 -2.44
C CYS A 79 -5.43 6.46 -1.35
N SER A 80 -6.04 6.39 -0.17
CA SER A 80 -5.66 7.19 1.01
C SER A 80 -5.87 6.40 2.29
N ALA A 81 -4.94 6.56 3.24
CA ALA A 81 -5.11 6.11 4.60
C ALA A 81 -5.94 7.13 5.39
N TYR A 82 -6.85 6.63 6.22
CA TYR A 82 -7.71 7.41 7.09
C TYR A 82 -7.31 7.16 8.54
N LEU A 83 -7.35 8.24 9.33
CA LEU A 83 -7.20 8.22 10.77
C LEU A 83 -8.31 9.07 11.37
N GLY A 84 -8.88 8.63 12.49
CA GLY A 84 -9.91 9.39 13.18
C GLY A 84 -9.96 9.04 14.66
N TRP A 85 -10.70 9.84 15.42
CA TRP A 85 -10.83 9.71 16.86
C TRP A 85 -12.22 10.10 17.35
N ARG A 86 -12.56 9.54 18.51
CA ARG A 86 -13.77 9.83 19.25
C ARG A 86 -13.59 9.56 20.75
N ASP A 87 -13.74 10.63 21.51
CA ASP A 87 -13.89 10.63 22.97
C ASP A 87 -15.25 10.04 23.41
N SER A 88 -15.26 9.49 24.61
CA SER A 88 -16.44 9.06 25.36
C SER A 88 -17.26 8.02 24.59
N CYS A 89 -16.54 7.07 24.02
CA CYS A 89 -16.96 6.01 23.12
C CYS A 89 -16.45 4.62 23.58
N ASP A 90 -16.56 4.26 24.86
CA ASP A 90 -16.27 2.88 25.27
C ASP A 90 -17.20 1.88 24.55
N GLY A 91 -16.62 0.92 23.81
CA GLY A 91 -17.38 -0.12 23.09
C GLY A 91 -18.32 0.40 21.99
N CYS A 92 -18.31 1.71 21.68
CA CYS A 92 -19.27 2.30 20.76
C CYS A 92 -19.02 1.94 19.27
N SER A 93 -20.09 1.84 18.48
CA SER A 93 -20.06 1.55 17.04
C SER A 93 -20.29 2.78 16.17
N SER A 94 -20.22 3.97 16.76
CA SER A 94 -20.46 5.22 16.05
C SER A 94 -19.21 5.62 15.26
N PRO A 95 -19.37 6.37 14.15
CA PRO A 95 -18.23 6.88 13.39
C PRO A 95 -17.39 7.88 14.21
N PRO A 96 -16.13 8.13 13.78
CA PRO A 96 -15.28 9.15 14.40
C PRO A 96 -15.94 10.53 14.33
N VAL A 97 -15.69 11.36 15.34
CA VAL A 97 -16.13 12.77 15.34
C VAL A 97 -15.04 13.69 14.78
N LYS A 98 -13.77 13.29 14.91
CA LYS A 98 -12.61 13.90 14.23
C LYS A 98 -11.98 12.89 13.29
N TRP A 99 -11.63 13.30 12.08
CA TRP A 99 -10.98 12.44 11.10
C TRP A 99 -10.32 13.25 10.00
N GLY A 100 -9.39 12.62 9.30
CA GLY A 100 -8.78 13.12 8.09
C GLY A 100 -8.17 11.97 7.30
N ARG A 101 -7.43 12.32 6.25
CA ARG A 101 -6.80 11.33 5.37
C ARG A 101 -5.53 11.84 4.72
N ALA A 102 -4.66 10.91 4.36
CA ALA A 102 -3.47 11.18 3.56
C ALA A 102 -3.31 10.11 2.47
N GLY A 103 -2.98 10.55 1.26
CA GLY A 103 -2.63 9.73 0.11
C GLY A 103 -1.35 10.24 -0.54
N THR A 104 -0.96 9.61 -1.66
CA THR A 104 0.35 9.87 -2.29
C THR A 104 0.50 11.32 -2.75
N ALA A 105 -0.57 11.92 -3.28
CA ALA A 105 -0.53 13.26 -3.88
C ALA A 105 -1.11 14.37 -3.00
N SER A 106 -1.81 14.04 -1.90
CA SER A 106 -2.47 15.03 -1.06
C SER A 106 -2.82 14.49 0.32
N CYS A 107 -3.08 15.40 1.25
CA CYS A 107 -3.80 15.09 2.48
C CYS A 107 -5.01 16.02 2.61
N SER A 108 -5.97 15.61 3.44
CA SER A 108 -7.11 16.43 3.82
C SER A 108 -7.27 16.38 5.34
N PRO A 109 -7.36 17.54 6.03
CA PRO A 109 -7.58 17.58 7.47
C PRO A 109 -8.98 17.13 7.89
N GLY A 110 -9.89 16.90 6.93
CA GLY A 110 -11.23 16.35 7.17
C GLY A 110 -12.06 17.21 8.14
N ILE A 111 -12.62 16.57 9.17
CA ILE A 111 -13.42 17.22 10.23
C ILE A 111 -12.66 17.12 11.54
N GLY A 112 -12.58 18.23 12.27
CA GLY A 112 -11.96 18.30 13.59
C GLY A 112 -11.22 19.62 13.74
N THR A 113 -11.32 20.22 14.92
CA THR A 113 -10.50 21.39 15.25
C THR A 113 -9.03 20.98 15.21
N ASN A 114 -8.16 21.90 14.77
CA ASN A 114 -6.69 21.74 14.81
C ASN A 114 -6.07 20.57 14.03
N ASN A 115 -6.88 19.75 13.35
CA ASN A 115 -6.40 18.79 12.36
C ASN A 115 -5.50 19.47 11.31
N THR A 116 -4.33 18.90 11.06
CA THR A 116 -3.34 19.49 10.16
C THR A 116 -2.99 18.62 8.97
N CYS A 117 -2.36 19.27 8.00
CA CYS A 117 -1.88 18.69 6.77
C CYS A 117 -0.45 19.17 6.55
N THR A 118 0.50 18.24 6.55
CA THR A 118 1.93 18.56 6.42
C THR A 118 2.56 17.72 5.32
N MET A 119 3.74 18.12 4.86
CA MET A 119 4.52 17.37 3.86
C MET A 119 5.98 17.22 4.31
N PRO A 120 6.24 16.52 5.43
CA PRO A 120 7.60 16.29 5.91
C PRO A 120 8.42 15.39 4.99
N THR A 121 9.74 15.49 5.10
CA THR A 121 10.65 14.51 4.50
C THR A 121 10.97 13.41 5.52
N LEU A 122 10.35 12.24 5.37
CA LEU A 122 10.56 11.06 6.23
C LEU A 122 11.29 9.97 5.47
N GLY A 123 12.39 9.45 6.03
CA GLY A 123 13.19 8.40 5.39
C GLY A 123 13.76 8.81 4.02
N GLY A 124 13.89 10.11 3.74
CA GLY A 124 14.32 10.64 2.44
C GLY A 124 13.20 10.89 1.43
N ALA A 125 11.94 10.60 1.76
CA ALA A 125 10.77 10.82 0.90
C ALA A 125 9.88 11.94 1.45
N ALA A 126 9.32 12.78 0.56
CA ALA A 126 8.35 13.81 0.94
C ALA A 126 6.95 13.20 1.11
N VAL A 127 6.45 13.05 2.33
CA VAL A 127 5.20 12.32 2.59
C VAL A 127 4.11 13.30 2.95
N HIS A 128 2.97 13.27 2.26
CA HIS A 128 1.78 13.95 2.76
C HIS A 128 1.30 13.24 4.02
N MET A 129 1.17 13.99 5.11
CA MET A 129 0.69 13.47 6.38
C MET A 129 -0.52 14.26 6.84
N PHE A 130 -1.51 13.52 7.33
CA PHE A 130 -2.61 14.04 8.11
C PHE A 130 -2.23 13.94 9.59
N GLY A 131 -2.28 15.07 10.29
CA GLY A 131 -2.13 15.16 11.74
C GLY A 131 -3.50 15.22 12.40
N LEU A 132 -3.80 14.22 13.22
CA LEU A 132 -4.98 14.16 14.07
C LEU A 132 -4.62 14.72 15.43
N ASP A 133 -5.26 15.84 15.74
CA ASP A 133 -5.19 16.49 17.04
C ASP A 133 -6.21 15.83 17.97
N LEU A 134 -5.77 15.36 19.14
CA LEU A 134 -6.62 14.70 20.12
C LEU A 134 -7.13 15.80 21.06
N ASP A 135 -8.43 16.16 21.03
CA ASP A 135 -9.00 17.24 21.88
C ASP A 135 -9.19 16.76 23.34
N GLY A 136 -8.23 16.05 23.92
CA GLY A 136 -8.36 15.44 25.24
C GLY A 136 -7.31 14.35 25.48
N ASP A 137 -7.37 13.75 26.68
CA ASP A 137 -6.63 12.55 26.97
C ASP A 137 -7.15 11.37 26.16
N MET A 138 -6.24 10.52 25.68
CA MET A 138 -6.62 9.24 25.08
C MET A 138 -6.62 8.21 26.20
N ASP A 139 -7.80 7.73 26.58
CA ASP A 139 -8.01 6.78 27.67
C ASP A 139 -8.93 5.60 27.24
N GLY A 140 -9.31 4.74 28.20
CA GLY A 140 -10.14 3.56 27.93
C GLY A 140 -11.58 3.83 27.48
N ASN A 141 -12.00 5.08 27.52
CA ASN A 141 -13.28 5.52 27.00
C ASN A 141 -13.17 5.98 25.54
N ASP A 142 -11.97 6.11 24.97
CA ASP A 142 -11.75 6.59 23.61
C ASP A 142 -11.79 5.51 22.53
N LYS A 143 -11.94 5.96 21.28
CA LYS A 143 -11.65 5.16 20.10
C LYS A 143 -10.76 5.86 19.11
N LEU A 144 -9.73 5.16 18.69
CA LEU A 144 -8.92 5.49 17.52
C LEU A 144 -9.37 4.65 16.32
N TYR A 145 -9.56 5.30 15.18
CA TYR A 145 -10.04 4.68 13.96
C TYR A 145 -8.98 4.70 12.89
N GLY A 146 -8.85 3.60 12.15
CA GLY A 146 -7.97 3.51 10.99
C GLY A 146 -8.60 2.76 9.84
N GLY A 147 -8.18 3.10 8.62
CA GLY A 147 -8.58 2.40 7.41
C GLY A 147 -7.79 2.82 6.18
N LEU A 148 -7.95 2.07 5.10
CA LEU A 148 -7.44 2.38 3.77
C LEU A 148 -8.63 2.38 2.82
N HIS A 149 -8.82 3.48 2.10
CA HIS A 149 -9.88 3.62 1.13
C HIS A 149 -9.31 4.01 -0.22
N CYS A 150 -9.89 3.43 -1.28
CA CYS A 150 -9.56 3.75 -2.65
C CYS A 150 -10.84 4.10 -3.41
N THR A 151 -10.83 5.26 -4.06
CA THR A 151 -11.92 5.70 -4.94
C THR A 151 -11.80 5.04 -6.31
N VAL A 152 -12.92 4.84 -7.01
CA VAL A 152 -12.92 4.32 -8.38
C VAL A 152 -13.34 5.43 -9.31
N ASP A 153 -12.41 5.91 -10.13
CA ASP A 153 -12.76 6.71 -11.29
C ASP A 153 -13.28 5.77 -12.38
N THR A 154 -14.55 5.91 -12.73
CA THR A 154 -15.13 5.23 -13.89
C THR A 154 -14.56 5.88 -15.14
N ALA A 155 -13.52 5.29 -15.72
CA ALA A 155 -13.11 5.68 -17.06
C ALA A 155 -14.09 5.05 -18.06
N SER A 156 -14.50 5.81 -19.08
CA SER A 156 -15.31 5.25 -20.16
C SER A 156 -14.51 4.24 -20.97
N ASP A 157 -15.11 3.10 -21.31
CA ASP A 157 -14.55 2.13 -22.24
C ASP A 157 -14.08 2.80 -23.54
N GLY A 158 -12.92 2.37 -24.03
CA GLY A 158 -12.24 2.90 -25.22
C GLY A 158 -12.13 1.90 -26.36
N VAL A 159 -11.53 2.35 -27.46
CA VAL A 159 -11.10 1.49 -28.59
C VAL A 159 -9.61 1.67 -28.82
N ALA A 160 -8.92 0.62 -29.25
CA ALA A 160 -7.47 0.68 -29.46
C ALA A 160 -7.09 1.60 -30.66
N PRO A 161 -5.97 2.34 -30.61
CA PRO A 161 -4.99 2.42 -29.51
C PRO A 161 -5.58 2.96 -28.21
N CYS A 162 -5.33 2.27 -27.10
CA CYS A 162 -6.00 2.59 -25.85
C CYS A 162 -5.58 3.98 -25.33
N PRO A 163 -6.53 4.76 -24.79
CA PRO A 163 -6.22 5.98 -24.05
C PRO A 163 -5.21 5.72 -22.91
N ALA A 164 -4.52 6.77 -22.46
CA ALA A 164 -3.65 6.68 -21.29
C ALA A 164 -4.41 6.13 -20.07
N GLY A 165 -3.79 5.21 -19.33
CA GLY A 165 -4.43 4.54 -18.19
C GLY A 165 -5.31 3.34 -18.56
N GLN A 166 -5.53 3.08 -19.86
CA GLN A 166 -6.33 1.95 -20.33
C GLN A 166 -5.49 0.88 -21.03
N LEU A 167 -5.99 -0.34 -21.04
CA LEU A 167 -5.39 -1.50 -21.68
C LEU A 167 -6.43 -2.25 -22.49
N VAL A 168 -5.96 -3.04 -23.46
CA VAL A 168 -6.84 -3.83 -24.32
C VAL A 168 -7.49 -4.94 -23.49
N ASP A 169 -8.82 -4.98 -23.49
CA ASP A 169 -9.61 -5.94 -22.71
C ASP A 169 -10.41 -6.91 -23.59
N GLY A 170 -10.43 -6.72 -24.92
CA GLY A 170 -11.19 -7.60 -25.79
C GLY A 170 -11.25 -7.15 -27.25
N PHE A 171 -12.03 -7.90 -28.04
CA PHE A 171 -12.34 -7.63 -29.42
C PHE A 171 -13.84 -7.85 -29.67
N ASN A 172 -14.54 -6.80 -30.09
CA ASN A 172 -16.00 -6.85 -30.27
C ASN A 172 -16.45 -7.34 -31.66
N GLY A 173 -15.53 -7.88 -32.47
CA GLY A 173 -15.76 -8.28 -33.85
C GLY A 173 -15.37 -7.21 -34.88
N THR A 174 -15.19 -5.96 -34.46
CA THR A 174 -14.81 -4.84 -35.35
C THR A 174 -13.59 -4.08 -34.88
N ALA A 175 -13.44 -3.90 -33.57
CA ALA A 175 -12.34 -3.16 -32.96
C ALA A 175 -11.89 -3.82 -31.66
N TRP A 176 -10.62 -3.62 -31.33
CA TRP A 176 -10.09 -3.92 -30.00
C TRP A 176 -10.66 -2.91 -29.00
N THR A 177 -11.22 -3.41 -27.92
CA THR A 177 -11.79 -2.61 -26.84
C THR A 177 -10.77 -2.39 -25.74
N CYS A 178 -10.93 -1.29 -25.02
CA CYS A 178 -10.05 -0.93 -23.91
C CYS A 178 -10.86 -0.68 -22.65
N SER A 179 -10.30 -1.05 -21.51
CA SER A 179 -10.87 -0.75 -20.18
C SER A 179 -9.82 -0.14 -19.26
N SER A 180 -10.29 0.47 -18.17
CA SER A 180 -9.44 1.12 -17.17
C SER A 180 -8.53 0.12 -16.47
N PHE A 181 -7.23 0.39 -16.43
CA PHE A 181 -6.32 -0.32 -15.53
C PHE A 181 -6.56 0.08 -14.07
N ALA A 182 -6.91 1.34 -13.81
CA ALA A 182 -7.11 1.84 -12.46
C ALA A 182 -8.23 1.06 -11.74
N GLU A 183 -9.33 0.75 -12.42
CA GLU A 183 -10.41 -0.09 -11.86
C GLU A 183 -9.89 -1.46 -11.39
N ALA A 184 -9.02 -2.11 -12.17
CA ALA A 184 -8.42 -3.39 -11.80
C ALA A 184 -7.45 -3.25 -10.60
N ALA A 185 -6.64 -2.19 -10.57
CA ALA A 185 -5.73 -1.89 -9.48
C ALA A 185 -6.47 -1.63 -8.17
N ILE A 186 -7.49 -0.77 -8.21
CA ILE A 186 -8.31 -0.42 -7.06
C ILE A 186 -9.11 -1.64 -6.57
N ALA A 187 -9.73 -2.41 -7.47
CA ALA A 187 -10.44 -3.63 -7.09
C ALA A 187 -9.54 -4.64 -6.37
N TYR A 188 -8.28 -4.77 -6.79
CA TYR A 188 -7.29 -5.57 -6.05
C TYR A 188 -7.04 -5.01 -4.66
N VAL A 189 -6.72 -3.71 -4.53
CA VAL A 189 -6.44 -3.10 -3.21
C VAL A 189 -7.64 -3.23 -2.27
N GLN A 190 -8.84 -2.93 -2.76
CA GLN A 190 -10.08 -2.99 -1.97
C GLN A 190 -10.38 -4.40 -1.43
N SER A 191 -10.12 -5.44 -2.23
CA SER A 191 -10.45 -6.83 -1.88
C SER A 191 -9.33 -7.57 -1.16
N SER A 192 -8.08 -7.17 -1.37
CA SER A 192 -6.90 -7.97 -0.98
C SER A 192 -6.02 -7.27 0.04
N CYS A 193 -6.12 -5.95 0.19
CA CYS A 193 -5.32 -5.19 1.16
C CYS A 193 -6.11 -4.84 2.42
N SER A 194 -5.45 -4.88 3.57
CA SER A 194 -6.02 -4.54 4.87
C SER A 194 -5.04 -3.75 5.71
N VAL A 195 -5.55 -2.75 6.42
CA VAL A 195 -4.86 -2.04 7.50
C VAL A 195 -5.14 -2.77 8.81
N TYR A 196 -4.11 -2.93 9.62
CA TYR A 196 -4.20 -3.48 10.97
C TYR A 196 -3.91 -2.36 11.96
N LEU A 197 -4.73 -2.28 13.00
CA LEU A 197 -4.43 -1.48 14.19
C LEU A 197 -4.32 -2.40 15.38
N GLY A 198 -3.41 -2.08 16.30
CA GLY A 198 -3.27 -2.80 17.55
C GLY A 198 -2.83 -1.91 18.68
N TRP A 199 -3.15 -2.32 19.90
CA TRP A 199 -2.78 -1.65 21.13
C TRP A 199 -2.12 -2.64 22.08
N GLN A 200 -1.11 -2.15 22.79
CA GLN A 200 -0.45 -2.87 23.84
C GLN A 200 -0.10 -1.92 24.99
N ASP A 201 -0.69 -2.19 26.15
CA ASP A 201 -0.42 -1.53 27.41
C ASP A 201 0.90 -2.04 28.04
N ASN A 202 1.64 -1.19 28.78
CA ASN A 202 2.83 -1.54 29.55
C ASN A 202 3.91 -2.26 28.70
N CYS A 203 4.19 -1.69 27.53
CA CYS A 203 5.06 -2.20 26.46
C CYS A 203 6.11 -1.19 25.98
N ASP A 204 7.03 -0.83 26.88
CA ASP A 204 8.28 -0.17 26.48
C ASP A 204 9.13 -1.10 25.59
N GLY A 205 9.30 -0.74 24.32
CA GLY A 205 10.20 -1.48 23.41
C GLY A 205 9.78 -2.94 23.15
N CYS A 206 8.56 -3.36 23.54
CA CYS A 206 8.16 -4.75 23.41
C CYS A 206 7.86 -5.14 21.96
N THR A 207 8.03 -6.43 21.64
CA THR A 207 7.84 -7.01 20.29
C THR A 207 6.80 -8.13 20.27
N ASN A 208 6.06 -8.29 21.36
CA ASN A 208 4.95 -9.24 21.44
C ASN A 208 3.78 -8.75 20.57
N PRO A 209 2.90 -9.65 20.11
CA PRO A 209 1.65 -9.24 19.47
C PRO A 209 0.81 -8.35 20.40
N PRO A 210 0.14 -7.31 19.88
CA PRO A 210 -0.76 -6.49 20.68
C PRO A 210 -1.88 -7.31 21.30
N THR A 211 -2.22 -7.02 22.55
CA THR A 211 -3.32 -7.65 23.31
C THR A 211 -4.68 -7.29 22.72
N LYS A 212 -4.80 -6.11 22.09
CA LYS A 212 -5.98 -5.67 21.36
C LYS A 212 -5.63 -5.37 19.92
N TRP A 213 -6.39 -5.88 18.96
CA TRP A 213 -6.15 -5.58 17.56
C TRP A 213 -7.36 -5.89 16.69
N GLY A 214 -7.31 -5.40 15.47
CA GLY A 214 -8.21 -5.80 14.40
C GLY A 214 -7.71 -5.31 13.06
N SER A 215 -8.53 -5.50 12.05
CA SER A 215 -8.18 -5.07 10.70
C SER A 215 -9.40 -4.62 9.90
N THR A 216 -9.14 -3.76 8.92
CA THR A 216 -10.16 -3.34 7.97
C THR A 216 -9.58 -3.31 6.56
N SER A 217 -10.42 -3.69 5.61
CA SER A 217 -10.30 -3.45 4.17
C SER A 217 -11.54 -2.69 3.72
N GLU A 218 -11.71 -2.50 2.41
CA GLU A 218 -12.94 -1.91 1.88
C GLU A 218 -14.11 -2.90 1.94
N VAL A 219 -13.83 -4.19 1.76
CA VAL A 219 -14.86 -5.24 1.70
C VAL A 219 -15.14 -5.93 3.04
N SER A 220 -14.22 -5.84 4.00
CA SER A 220 -14.30 -6.57 5.26
C SER A 220 -13.74 -5.76 6.43
N CYS A 221 -14.24 -6.05 7.63
CA CYS A 221 -13.59 -5.65 8.87
C CYS A 221 -13.65 -6.83 9.84
N ALA A 222 -12.57 -7.02 10.61
CA ALA A 222 -12.48 -8.06 11.62
C ALA A 222 -12.01 -7.49 12.96
N ASN A 223 -12.78 -7.76 14.01
CA ASN A 223 -12.30 -7.65 15.39
C ASN A 223 -11.36 -8.84 15.66
N GLY A 224 -10.12 -8.54 16.00
CA GLY A 224 -9.12 -9.53 16.40
C GLY A 224 -9.23 -9.85 17.90
N ALA A 225 -8.12 -9.70 18.63
CA ALA A 225 -8.13 -9.82 20.09
C ALA A 225 -8.54 -8.49 20.76
N GLY A 226 -8.87 -8.56 22.06
CA GLY A 226 -9.30 -7.41 22.85
C GLY A 226 -10.81 -7.21 22.87
N ALA A 227 -11.33 -6.78 24.02
CA ALA A 227 -12.72 -6.37 24.16
C ALA A 227 -12.94 -4.97 23.53
N ASP A 228 -14.20 -4.65 23.24
CA ASP A 228 -14.66 -3.28 22.93
C ASP A 228 -14.06 -2.61 21.68
N ASN A 229 -13.21 -3.32 20.93
CA ASN A 229 -12.88 -3.00 19.55
C ASN A 229 -14.13 -3.13 18.66
N THR A 230 -14.23 -2.29 17.63
CA THR A 230 -15.44 -2.28 16.80
C THR A 230 -15.16 -2.12 15.33
N CYS A 231 -15.72 -3.05 14.56
CA CYS A 231 -15.89 -2.87 13.13
C CYS A 231 -16.99 -1.87 12.83
N ILE A 232 -16.60 -0.76 12.22
CA ILE A 232 -17.53 0.28 11.82
C ILE A 232 -18.10 -0.11 10.46
N ALA A 233 -19.43 -0.11 10.35
CA ALA A 233 -20.10 -0.26 9.07
C ALA A 233 -19.64 0.86 8.11
N PRO A 234 -19.69 0.66 6.78
CA PRO A 234 -19.30 1.71 5.84
C PRO A 234 -20.05 3.01 6.18
N THR A 235 -19.28 4.05 6.47
CA THR A 235 -19.80 5.33 6.97
C THR A 235 -19.33 6.46 6.08
N ALA A 236 -20.15 7.49 5.94
CA ALA A 236 -19.78 8.67 5.19
C ALA A 236 -18.75 9.50 5.98
N LEU A 237 -17.59 9.75 5.37
CA LEU A 237 -16.56 10.67 5.84
C LEU A 237 -16.34 11.71 4.74
N GLY A 238 -17.06 12.83 4.84
CA GLY A 238 -17.13 13.80 3.76
C GLY A 238 -17.95 13.25 2.58
N THR A 239 -17.33 13.19 1.40
CA THR A 239 -17.94 12.64 0.18
C THR A 239 -17.74 11.14 0.02
N GLU A 240 -16.83 10.54 0.78
CA GLU A 240 -16.47 9.13 0.63
C GLU A 240 -17.23 8.25 1.62
N THR A 241 -17.47 7.00 1.22
CA THR A 241 -17.96 5.97 2.13
C THR A 241 -16.81 5.05 2.48
N VAL A 242 -16.39 5.06 3.75
CA VAL A 242 -15.18 4.39 4.22
C VAL A 242 -15.55 3.35 5.26
N ARG A 243 -14.87 2.20 5.22
CA ARG A 243 -14.91 1.20 6.30
C ARG A 243 -13.73 1.41 7.23
N LEU A 244 -14.00 1.44 8.52
CA LEU A 244 -13.00 1.68 9.56
C LEU A 244 -13.00 0.55 10.58
N PHE A 245 -11.82 0.30 11.15
CA PHE A 245 -11.69 -0.41 12.41
C PHE A 245 -11.46 0.60 13.54
N GLY A 246 -12.27 0.51 14.60
CA GLY A 246 -12.12 1.30 15.83
C GLY A 246 -11.42 0.48 16.92
N LEU A 247 -10.24 0.93 17.31
CA LEU A 247 -9.42 0.43 18.41
C LEU A 247 -9.76 1.20 19.69
N ASN A 248 -10.08 0.48 20.76
CA ASN A 248 -10.13 1.06 22.11
C ASN A 248 -8.82 0.68 22.83
N PRO A 249 -8.03 1.63 23.36
CA PRO A 249 -6.81 1.31 24.10
C PRO A 249 -7.08 0.57 25.44
N ASP A 250 -8.20 0.79 26.13
CA ASP A 250 -8.40 0.41 27.54
C ASP A 250 -7.34 1.03 28.47
N GLY A 251 -7.75 1.92 29.36
CA GLY A 251 -6.84 2.63 30.25
C GLY A 251 -6.18 3.83 29.57
N ASP A 252 -5.42 4.58 30.37
CA ASP A 252 -4.74 5.80 29.93
C ASP A 252 -3.64 5.44 28.94
N VAL A 253 -3.53 6.20 27.84
CA VAL A 253 -2.43 6.07 26.89
C VAL A 253 -1.27 6.93 27.37
N ASP A 254 -0.18 6.29 27.77
CA ASP A 254 1.00 6.92 28.34
C ASP A 254 2.34 6.41 27.76
N GLY A 255 3.43 6.95 28.30
CA GLY A 255 4.79 6.75 27.84
C GLY A 255 5.25 5.29 27.76
N ASN A 256 4.57 4.40 28.48
CA ASN A 256 4.90 2.99 28.53
C ASN A 256 4.15 2.15 27.51
N ASP A 257 3.31 2.74 26.68
CA ASP A 257 2.42 2.01 25.78
C ASP A 257 2.91 1.87 24.34
N LYS A 258 2.15 1.12 23.55
CA LYS A 258 2.42 0.94 22.12
C LYS A 258 1.18 0.87 21.26
N LEU A 259 1.14 1.79 20.29
CA LEU A 259 0.16 1.83 19.21
C LEU A 259 0.74 1.25 17.93
N HIS A 260 0.17 0.14 17.46
CA HIS A 260 0.63 -0.59 16.31
C HIS A 260 -0.18 -0.29 15.05
N VAL A 261 0.51 -0.15 13.93
CA VAL A 261 -0.07 -0.09 12.60
C VAL A 261 0.59 -1.09 11.66
N GLY A 262 -0.20 -1.75 10.84
CA GLY A 262 0.27 -2.71 9.85
C GLY A 262 -0.45 -2.58 8.52
N LEU A 263 0.22 -2.97 7.44
CA LEU A 263 -0.36 -3.03 6.11
C LEU A 263 -0.05 -4.39 5.51
N ARG A 264 -1.09 -5.10 5.06
CA ARG A 264 -0.97 -6.41 4.45
C ARG A 264 -1.79 -6.46 3.18
N CYS A 265 -1.28 -7.11 2.14
CA CYS A 265 -2.08 -7.54 1.01
C CYS A 265 -1.89 -9.03 0.74
N ASP A 266 -2.95 -9.73 0.38
CA ASP A 266 -2.88 -11.12 0.00
C ASP A 266 -2.31 -11.29 -1.41
N SER A 267 -1.46 -12.30 -1.60
CA SER A 267 -0.91 -12.60 -2.93
C SER A 267 -2.00 -13.18 -3.83
N PRO A 268 -2.32 -12.53 -4.96
CA PRO A 268 -3.34 -13.04 -5.86
C PRO A 268 -2.82 -14.29 -6.57
N THR A 269 -3.72 -15.24 -6.82
CA THR A 269 -3.40 -16.39 -7.67
C THR A 269 -3.39 -15.92 -9.13
N PRO A 270 -2.30 -16.12 -9.89
CA PRO A 270 -2.28 -15.82 -11.31
C PRO A 270 -3.43 -16.55 -12.02
N THR A 271 -4.23 -15.80 -12.77
CA THR A 271 -5.31 -16.35 -13.60
C THR A 271 -5.20 -15.80 -15.00
N GLY A 272 -5.64 -16.60 -15.97
CA GLY A 272 -5.58 -16.24 -17.37
C GLY A 272 -6.09 -17.38 -18.23
N GLY A 273 -6.19 -17.13 -19.53
CA GLY A 273 -6.67 -18.12 -20.47
C GLY A 273 -6.97 -17.54 -21.83
N MET A 274 -7.30 -18.43 -22.76
CA MET A 274 -7.75 -18.06 -24.09
C MET A 274 -9.15 -17.48 -24.07
N GLN A 275 -9.35 -16.40 -24.80
CA GLN A 275 -10.62 -15.71 -25.00
C GLN A 275 -10.81 -15.41 -26.49
N THR A 276 -12.07 -15.18 -26.88
CA THR A 276 -12.46 -14.83 -28.26
C THR A 276 -13.26 -13.54 -28.36
N ALA A 277 -13.65 -12.93 -27.23
CA ALA A 277 -14.49 -11.73 -27.20
C ALA A 277 -14.03 -10.71 -26.16
N LYS A 278 -14.05 -11.03 -24.86
CA LYS A 278 -13.64 -10.11 -23.79
C LYS A 278 -12.90 -10.87 -22.68
N CYS A 279 -11.88 -10.23 -22.11
CA CYS A 279 -11.21 -10.69 -20.91
C CYS A 279 -12.16 -10.59 -19.69
N PRO A 280 -12.08 -11.54 -18.74
CA PRO A 280 -12.75 -11.40 -17.46
C PRO A 280 -12.34 -10.10 -16.72
N PRO A 281 -13.17 -9.57 -15.81
CA PRO A 281 -12.82 -8.39 -15.01
C PRO A 281 -11.45 -8.54 -14.33
N GLY A 282 -10.63 -7.49 -14.40
CA GLY A 282 -9.26 -7.48 -13.87
C GLY A 282 -8.21 -8.22 -14.72
N GLN A 283 -8.60 -8.76 -15.87
CA GLN A 283 -7.71 -9.34 -16.86
C GLN A 283 -7.65 -8.52 -18.14
N PHE A 284 -6.51 -8.55 -18.82
CA PHE A 284 -6.27 -7.82 -20.06
C PHE A 284 -5.53 -8.68 -21.07
N VAL A 285 -5.54 -8.27 -22.32
CA VAL A 285 -4.87 -9.00 -23.39
C VAL A 285 -3.36 -8.98 -23.18
N LYS A 286 -2.77 -10.17 -23.20
CA LYS A 286 -1.33 -10.43 -23.08
C LYS A 286 -0.70 -10.76 -24.43
N ALA A 287 -1.41 -11.55 -25.23
CA ALA A 287 -0.93 -12.06 -26.50
C ALA A 287 -2.09 -12.23 -27.48
N THR A 288 -1.82 -12.03 -28.77
CA THR A 288 -2.71 -12.48 -29.84
C THR A 288 -2.40 -13.95 -30.19
N THR A 289 -3.28 -14.62 -30.93
CA THR A 289 -2.99 -15.94 -31.52
C THR A 289 -3.26 -15.94 -33.00
N THR A 290 -2.76 -16.95 -33.73
CA THR A 290 -3.09 -17.17 -35.13
C THR A 290 -4.58 -17.57 -35.25
N GLY A 291 -5.45 -16.58 -35.44
CA GLY A 291 -6.91 -16.75 -35.47
C GLY A 291 -7.63 -15.54 -34.86
N THR A 292 -8.87 -15.73 -34.41
CA THR A 292 -9.66 -14.69 -33.72
C THR A 292 -9.49 -14.70 -32.19
N GLY A 293 -8.63 -15.59 -31.67
CA GLY A 293 -8.40 -15.75 -30.24
C GLY A 293 -7.27 -14.87 -29.71
N PHE A 294 -7.32 -14.57 -28.43
CA PHE A 294 -6.28 -13.88 -27.69
C PHE A 294 -6.17 -14.43 -26.27
N ARG A 295 -5.00 -14.26 -25.64
CA ARG A 295 -4.75 -14.71 -24.28
C ARG A 295 -4.93 -13.54 -23.32
N CYS A 296 -5.77 -13.71 -22.32
CA CYS A 296 -5.92 -12.78 -21.22
C CYS A 296 -5.08 -13.21 -20.02
N GLU A 297 -4.57 -12.23 -19.27
CA GLU A 297 -3.82 -12.42 -18.04
C GLU A 297 -4.29 -11.42 -16.99
N SER A 298 -4.37 -11.88 -15.73
CA SER A 298 -4.70 -11.03 -14.59
C SER A 298 -3.60 -9.99 -14.35
N ALA A 299 -4.02 -8.74 -14.14
CA ALA A 299 -3.13 -7.68 -13.69
C ALA A 299 -2.75 -7.81 -12.21
N ALA A 300 -3.53 -8.55 -11.42
CA ALA A 300 -3.42 -8.55 -9.96
C ALA A 300 -2.01 -8.93 -9.44
N PRO A 301 -1.30 -9.94 -9.97
CA PRO A 301 0.06 -10.24 -9.51
C PRO A 301 1.05 -9.09 -9.68
N ALA A 302 0.95 -8.33 -10.77
CA ALA A 302 1.80 -7.16 -11.00
C ALA A 302 1.42 -6.01 -10.06
N ILE A 303 0.12 -5.74 -9.90
CA ILE A 303 -0.38 -4.73 -8.95
C ILE A 303 0.07 -5.08 -7.52
N ALA A 304 -0.04 -6.34 -7.12
CA ALA A 304 0.38 -6.84 -5.81
C ALA A 304 1.89 -6.64 -5.59
N SER A 305 2.69 -6.98 -6.59
CA SER A 305 4.15 -6.78 -6.54
C SER A 305 4.50 -5.31 -6.42
N TYR A 306 3.86 -4.44 -7.22
CA TYR A 306 4.06 -3.00 -7.14
C TYR A 306 3.68 -2.47 -5.75
N PHE A 307 2.48 -2.80 -5.27
CA PHE A 307 1.99 -2.32 -3.97
C PHE A 307 2.91 -2.75 -2.82
N ALA A 308 3.34 -4.02 -2.80
CA ALA A 308 4.25 -4.53 -1.78
C ALA A 308 5.62 -3.82 -1.78
N ALA A 309 6.14 -3.48 -2.96
CA ALA A 309 7.44 -2.86 -3.11
C ALA A 309 7.41 -1.33 -2.87
N HIS A 310 6.30 -0.66 -3.19
CA HIS A 310 6.27 0.80 -3.33
C HIS A 310 5.25 1.51 -2.44
N CYS A 311 4.18 0.86 -2.00
CA CYS A 311 3.14 1.49 -1.20
C CYS A 311 3.40 1.33 0.30
N THR A 312 3.59 2.46 0.98
CA THR A 312 4.07 2.53 2.35
C THR A 312 3.11 3.36 3.21
N LEU A 313 2.78 2.83 4.38
CA LEU A 313 2.07 3.53 5.42
C LEU A 313 3.09 4.13 6.39
N TYR A 314 2.95 5.42 6.67
CA TYR A 314 3.75 6.16 7.63
C TYR A 314 2.90 6.48 8.84
N PHE A 315 3.50 6.41 10.01
CA PHE A 315 2.83 6.68 11.27
C PHE A 315 3.79 7.42 12.19
N GLY A 316 3.28 8.42 12.90
CA GLY A 316 4.12 9.27 13.70
C GLY A 316 3.37 9.97 14.82
N TRP A 317 4.15 10.59 15.70
CA TRP A 317 3.70 11.23 16.92
C TRP A 317 4.47 12.51 17.14
N HIS A 318 3.80 13.51 17.71
CA HIS A 318 4.43 14.72 18.20
C HIS A 318 3.79 15.13 19.52
N ASP A 319 4.64 15.21 20.55
CA ASP A 319 4.26 15.67 21.89
C ASP A 319 4.21 17.20 21.96
N SER A 320 3.26 17.77 22.73
CA SER A 320 3.27 19.19 23.13
C SER A 320 3.16 20.18 21.96
N CYS A 321 2.19 19.92 21.09
CA CYS A 321 2.05 20.47 19.75
C CYS A 321 0.60 20.68 19.27
N ASP A 322 -0.21 21.41 20.06
CA ASP A 322 -1.61 21.74 19.70
C ASP A 322 -1.73 22.36 18.29
N GLY A 323 -2.41 21.65 17.39
CA GLY A 323 -2.67 22.08 16.01
C GLY A 323 -1.43 22.42 15.19
N CYS A 324 -0.28 21.84 15.51
CA CYS A 324 0.95 22.25 14.89
C CYS A 324 1.14 21.67 13.48
N ILE A 325 1.91 22.40 12.66
CA ILE A 325 2.32 21.98 11.31
C ILE A 325 3.75 21.41 11.29
N THR A 326 4.34 21.14 12.45
CA THR A 326 5.67 20.54 12.55
C THR A 326 5.61 19.05 12.19
N PRO A 327 6.66 18.50 11.58
CA PRO A 327 6.77 17.07 11.35
C PRO A 327 6.71 16.28 12.66
N PRO A 328 6.29 15.00 12.63
CA PRO A 328 6.34 14.14 13.82
C PRO A 328 7.77 14.04 14.37
N THR A 329 7.91 14.07 15.69
CA THR A 329 9.19 13.88 16.39
C THR A 329 9.55 12.40 16.49
N LYS A 330 8.54 11.53 16.57
CA LYS A 330 8.68 10.08 16.46
C LYS A 330 7.93 9.56 15.25
N TRP A 331 8.51 8.63 14.49
CA TRP A 331 7.83 8.08 13.33
C TRP A 331 8.46 6.76 12.89
N GLY A 332 7.69 6.01 12.11
CA GLY A 332 8.17 4.86 11.37
C GLY A 332 7.30 4.60 10.16
N MET A 333 7.61 3.50 9.47
CA MET A 333 6.90 3.14 8.26
C MET A 333 6.80 1.64 8.08
N VAL A 334 5.71 1.23 7.44
CA VAL A 334 5.40 -0.18 7.20
C VAL A 334 4.79 -0.37 5.82
N ARG A 335 5.17 -1.47 5.17
CA ARG A 335 4.54 -2.01 3.96
C ARG A 335 4.63 -3.53 3.97
N VAL A 336 4.06 -4.17 2.95
CA VAL A 336 4.05 -5.64 2.88
C VAL A 336 5.48 -6.18 2.84
N GLY A 337 5.87 -6.97 3.85
CA GLY A 337 7.20 -7.58 3.94
C GLY A 337 8.30 -6.64 4.44
N PHE A 338 7.98 -5.43 4.89
CA PHE A 338 8.96 -4.44 5.31
C PHE A 338 8.43 -3.53 6.42
N CYS A 339 9.26 -3.31 7.44
CA CYS A 339 9.02 -2.30 8.46
C CYS A 339 10.35 -1.62 8.78
N GLN A 340 10.31 -0.31 9.01
CA GLN A 340 11.45 0.46 9.46
C GLN A 340 11.05 1.47 10.55
N ASN A 341 11.83 1.48 11.64
CA ASN A 341 11.82 2.55 12.63
C ASN A 341 12.49 3.80 12.04
N GLY A 342 11.84 4.96 12.20
CA GLY A 342 12.40 6.25 11.87
C GLY A 342 13.14 6.86 13.05
N VAL A 343 12.75 8.07 13.42
CA VAL A 343 13.23 8.74 14.64
C VAL A 343 12.28 8.37 15.78
N GLY A 344 12.79 8.18 17.00
CA GLY A 344 11.99 7.85 18.18
C GLY A 344 12.65 6.77 19.03
N ALA A 345 12.56 6.90 20.35
CA ALA A 345 12.94 5.84 21.27
C ALA A 345 11.79 4.81 21.38
N ASP A 346 12.14 3.55 21.66
CA ASP A 346 11.22 2.46 22.02
C ASP A 346 10.17 2.04 20.97
N ASP A 347 10.16 2.72 19.84
CA ASP A 347 9.48 2.30 18.61
C ASP A 347 10.03 0.95 18.12
N THR A 348 9.16 0.12 17.56
CA THR A 348 9.54 -1.23 17.14
C THR A 348 8.97 -1.61 15.79
N CYS A 349 9.78 -2.31 15.02
CA CYS A 349 9.35 -3.06 13.87
C CYS A 349 9.33 -4.55 14.18
N SER A 350 8.17 -5.17 14.02
CA SER A 350 7.98 -6.57 14.35
C SER A 350 7.12 -7.28 13.31
N LYS A 351 7.44 -8.54 13.05
CA LYS A 351 6.60 -9.42 12.24
C LYS A 351 5.73 -10.25 13.16
N LEU A 352 4.45 -9.90 13.23
CA LEU A 352 3.49 -10.42 14.19
C LEU A 352 2.50 -11.38 13.53
N THR A 353 1.92 -12.30 14.29
CA THR A 353 0.88 -13.22 13.80
C THR A 353 -0.47 -12.81 14.38
N LEU A 354 -1.27 -12.12 13.57
CA LEU A 354 -2.60 -11.60 13.93
C LEU A 354 -3.67 -12.32 13.09
N GLY A 355 -3.85 -13.62 13.36
CA GLY A 355 -4.56 -14.55 12.48
C GLY A 355 -3.74 -14.94 11.24
N GLN A 356 -2.90 -14.03 10.74
CA GLN A 356 -1.88 -14.31 9.76
C GLN A 356 -0.69 -13.34 9.91
N GLN A 357 0.44 -13.59 9.22
CA GLN A 357 1.65 -12.79 9.40
C GLN A 357 1.49 -11.37 8.85
N VAL A 358 1.86 -10.38 9.64
CA VAL A 358 1.80 -8.96 9.31
C VAL A 358 3.06 -8.28 9.86
N ASP A 359 3.75 -7.51 9.02
CA ASP A 359 4.77 -6.58 9.49
C ASP A 359 4.05 -5.37 10.09
N MET A 360 4.42 -5.00 11.31
CA MET A 360 3.81 -3.89 12.04
C MET A 360 4.88 -2.95 12.56
N PHE A 361 4.60 -1.67 12.44
CA PHE A 361 5.29 -0.62 13.16
C PHE A 361 4.52 -0.34 14.45
N GLY A 362 5.20 -0.40 15.58
CA GLY A 362 4.66 -0.02 16.88
C GLY A 362 5.29 1.29 17.33
N LEU A 363 4.46 2.30 17.53
CA LEU A 363 4.81 3.62 18.00
C LEU A 363 4.57 3.71 19.50
N SER A 364 5.55 4.18 20.25
CA SER A 364 5.37 4.51 21.67
C SER A 364 5.14 6.01 21.79
N PRO A 365 3.98 6.48 22.29
CA PRO A 365 3.84 7.89 22.65
C PRO A 365 4.84 8.18 23.78
N ASP A 366 5.55 9.31 23.74
CA ASP A 366 6.39 9.71 24.88
C ASP A 366 5.48 10.47 25.86
N GLY A 367 5.41 10.03 27.12
CA GLY A 367 4.56 10.69 28.12
C GLY A 367 3.07 10.42 27.92
N ASN A 368 2.24 11.17 28.64
CA ASN A 368 0.78 11.04 28.54
C ASN A 368 0.31 11.57 27.20
N VAL A 369 -0.70 10.91 26.62
CA VAL A 369 -1.42 11.43 25.47
C VAL A 369 -2.55 12.33 25.94
N ASP A 370 -2.44 13.63 25.69
CA ASP A 370 -3.35 14.70 26.10
C ASP A 370 -3.70 15.68 24.97
N GLU A 371 -4.41 16.77 25.32
CA GLU A 371 -4.98 17.74 24.38
C GLU A 371 -3.96 18.47 23.48
N ASN A 372 -2.68 18.40 23.81
CA ASN A 372 -1.64 19.05 23.04
C ASN A 372 -0.96 18.12 22.03
N ASP A 373 -1.36 16.87 21.93
CA ASP A 373 -0.67 15.89 21.11
C ASP A 373 -1.25 15.70 19.70
N VAL A 374 -0.37 15.31 18.77
CA VAL A 374 -0.77 15.03 17.39
C VAL A 374 -0.29 13.65 16.93
N LEU A 375 -1.24 12.83 16.51
CA LEU A 375 -1.00 11.54 15.88
C LEU A 375 -1.07 11.66 14.36
N TYR A 376 -0.04 11.18 13.65
CA TYR A 376 0.09 11.36 12.21
C TYR A 376 -0.11 10.05 11.46
N VAL A 377 -0.81 10.11 10.32
CA VAL A 377 -0.82 9.05 9.31
C VAL A 377 -0.43 9.61 7.95
N GLY A 378 0.34 8.84 7.19
CA GLY A 378 0.67 9.11 5.79
C GLY A 378 0.57 7.85 4.95
N PHE A 379 0.20 7.98 3.68
CA PHE A 379 0.23 6.87 2.73
C PHE A 379 0.86 7.34 1.43
N ARG A 380 1.85 6.60 0.92
CA ARG A 380 2.61 6.98 -0.27
C ARG A 380 2.98 5.75 -1.09
N CYS A 381 2.78 5.82 -2.40
CA CYS A 381 3.29 4.85 -3.37
C CYS A 381 4.33 5.51 -4.29
N ASP A 382 5.55 4.94 -4.33
CA ASP A 382 6.70 5.49 -5.07
C ASP A 382 6.78 5.12 -6.55
#